data_AF-A0A9N9LYM4-F1
#
_entry.id   AF-A0A9N9LYM4-F1
#
_cell.length_a   1.000
_cell.length_b   1.000
_cell.length_c   1.000
_cell.angle_alpha   90.00
_cell.angle_beta   90.00
_cell.angle_gamma   90.00
#
_symmetry.space_group_name_H-M   'P 1'
#
loop_
_entity.id
_entity.type
_entity.pdbx_description
1 polymer ?
#
loop_
_entity_poly.entity_id
_entity_poly.type
_entity_poly.pdbx_seq_one_letter_code
_entity_poly.pdbx_strand_id
1 'polypeptide(L)'
;MDGNDIPVTGSDDLERHLRQLIAFPDTPLNARLFDEVELQLTESNTPRLIPRLLPPLSEILLTYDKDPTILASLAVKLLRPIRFTEALTLASEDALIQALQSPAPAANILALEIIGKARRSPADTAILSIMKGVVENVVRTCLSTPHVEVGEKATQMLGDLLEVDCDRRSSAGIDTKMKGLQLAGGMPPGQGLLWRRIFHDQQVYELLLELCSSRTVGTGDGKLDERQKSLAQGRLLRVLPRLSALDFHTITHSNFPAVDAKYGMPAEEHGILYFALVDMVNKDEDMLMHVYSIDVFVEFLETMSVTELTQSTMDYLAHLVKAVASSDNTLYQTLQSIASSPSSSPEIVDLLVRLNQYEH
;
A
#
# COMPACT_ATOMS: atom_id res chain seq x y z
N MET A 1 9.41 -39.89 8.38
CA MET A 1 10.52 -39.40 7.55
C MET A 1 11.09 -38.22 8.29
N ASP A 2 12.17 -38.45 9.03
CA ASP A 2 12.76 -37.45 9.92
C ASP A 2 13.35 -36.31 9.08
N GLY A 3 12.87 -35.10 9.33
CA GLY A 3 13.33 -33.90 8.65
C GLY A 3 14.82 -33.71 8.92
N ASN A 4 15.61 -33.78 7.86
CA ASN A 4 17.05 -33.58 7.84
C ASN A 4 17.41 -32.37 8.72
N ASP A 5 18.15 -32.61 9.80
CA ASP A 5 18.62 -31.58 10.71
C ASP A 5 19.75 -30.83 10.01
N ILE A 6 19.44 -29.66 9.43
CA ILE A 6 20.44 -28.83 8.75
C ILE A 6 20.99 -27.85 9.79
N PRO A 7 22.18 -28.11 10.39
CA PRO A 7 22.77 -27.23 11.37
C PRO A 7 23.14 -25.89 10.73
N VAL A 8 23.03 -24.81 11.51
CA VAL A 8 23.46 -23.47 11.10
C VAL A 8 24.72 -23.11 11.86
N THR A 9 25.84 -23.08 11.13
CA THR A 9 27.16 -22.77 11.68
C THR A 9 27.17 -21.31 12.16
N GLY A 10 27.75 -21.06 13.34
CA GLY A 10 27.84 -19.71 13.93
C GLY A 10 26.57 -19.24 14.68
N SER A 11 25.49 -20.02 14.69
CA SER A 11 24.24 -19.63 15.38
C SER A 11 24.42 -19.44 16.90
N ASP A 12 25.21 -20.30 17.55
CA ASP A 12 25.54 -20.17 18.98
C ASP A 12 26.40 -18.93 19.28
N ASP A 13 27.32 -18.61 18.37
CA ASP A 13 28.18 -17.43 18.49
C ASP A 13 27.37 -16.15 18.26
N LEU A 14 26.43 -16.17 17.32
CA LEU A 14 25.51 -15.06 17.08
C LEU A 14 24.61 -14.82 18.29
N GLU A 15 24.02 -15.87 18.87
CA GLU A 15 23.22 -15.73 20.10
C GLU A 15 24.04 -15.10 21.24
N ARG A 16 25.30 -15.53 21.41
CA ARG A 16 26.20 -14.95 22.40
C ARG A 16 26.49 -13.48 22.11
N HIS A 17 26.69 -13.13 20.84
CA HIS A 17 26.93 -11.77 20.41
C HIS A 17 25.71 -10.86 20.65
N LEU A 18 24.50 -11.33 20.36
CA LEU A 18 23.26 -10.59 20.66
C LEU A 18 23.11 -10.35 22.17
N ARG A 19 23.39 -11.35 23.01
CA ARG A 19 23.39 -11.15 24.47
C ARG A 19 24.44 -10.14 24.94
N GLN A 20 25.62 -10.12 24.30
CA GLN A 20 26.64 -9.12 24.59
C GLN A 20 26.19 -7.72 24.20
N LEU A 21 25.51 -7.55 23.07
CA LEU A 21 24.94 -6.26 22.65
C LEU A 21 23.89 -5.74 23.64
N ILE A 22 23.03 -6.62 24.16
CA ILE A 22 22.06 -6.26 25.20
C ILE A 22 22.77 -5.79 26.49
N ALA A 23 23.81 -6.52 26.92
CA ALA A 23 24.57 -6.16 28.11
C ALA A 23 25.45 -4.91 27.92
N PHE A 24 25.95 -4.70 26.71
CA PHE A 24 26.90 -3.65 26.34
C PHE A 24 26.51 -3.04 24.98
N PRO A 25 25.58 -2.06 24.95
CA PRO A 25 25.05 -1.47 23.71
C PRO A 25 26.10 -0.83 22.78
N ASP A 26 27.25 -0.43 23.32
CA ASP A 26 28.36 0.12 22.54
C ASP A 26 29.15 -0.93 21.74
N THR A 27 28.90 -2.22 21.98
CA THR A 27 29.55 -3.30 21.25
C THR A 27 29.31 -3.16 19.74
N PRO A 28 30.36 -3.19 18.90
CA PRO A 28 30.18 -3.12 17.45
C PRO A 28 29.54 -4.40 16.91
N LEU A 29 28.65 -4.27 15.93
CA LEU A 29 28.05 -5.42 15.26
C LEU A 29 29.10 -6.23 14.50
N ASN A 30 29.11 -7.55 14.70
CA ASN A 30 29.94 -8.45 13.90
C ASN A 30 29.24 -8.79 12.58
N ALA A 31 29.33 -7.89 11.59
CA ALA A 31 28.64 -8.04 10.30
C ALA A 31 28.86 -9.39 9.61
N ARG A 32 30.07 -9.96 9.70
CA ARG A 32 30.39 -11.28 9.11
C ARG A 32 29.58 -12.40 9.75
N LEU A 33 29.44 -12.36 11.08
CA LEU A 33 28.69 -13.37 11.82
C LEU A 33 27.19 -13.33 11.49
N PHE A 34 26.63 -12.13 11.33
CA PHE A 34 25.27 -11.98 10.85
C PHE A 34 25.11 -12.55 9.44
N ASP A 35 25.95 -12.12 8.49
CA ASP A 35 25.88 -12.57 7.10
C ASP A 35 26.02 -14.10 6.96
N GLU A 36 27.00 -14.71 7.64
CA GLU A 36 27.23 -16.16 7.62
C GLU A 36 26.00 -16.94 8.10
N VAL A 37 25.40 -16.54 9.22
CA VAL A 37 24.19 -17.19 9.73
C VAL A 37 23.00 -16.94 8.81
N GLU A 38 22.85 -15.70 8.34
CA GLU A 38 21.73 -15.25 7.51
C GLU A 38 21.67 -15.96 6.14
N LEU A 39 22.83 -16.28 5.55
CA LEU A 39 22.96 -17.04 4.29
C LEU A 39 22.57 -18.51 4.42
N GLN A 40 22.65 -19.08 5.62
CA GLN A 40 22.32 -20.48 5.90
C GLN A 40 20.84 -20.69 6.28
N LEU A 41 20.07 -19.60 6.46
CA LEU A 41 18.66 -19.69 6.84
C LEU A 41 17.80 -20.24 5.69
N THR A 42 17.05 -21.30 6.00
CA THR A 42 16.13 -21.98 5.10
C THR A 42 14.79 -22.22 5.80
N GLU A 43 13.74 -22.55 5.05
CA GLU A 43 12.42 -22.82 5.63
C GLU A 43 12.43 -23.98 6.65
N SER A 44 13.35 -24.94 6.51
CA SER A 44 13.44 -26.11 7.38
C SER A 44 14.19 -25.85 8.68
N ASN A 45 15.23 -25.01 8.68
CA ASN A 45 16.05 -24.74 9.88
C ASN A 45 15.63 -23.48 10.65
N THR A 46 15.04 -22.48 9.98
CA THR A 46 14.64 -21.19 10.58
C THR A 46 13.76 -21.34 11.82
N PRO A 47 12.70 -22.20 11.82
CA PRO A 47 11.81 -22.32 12.98
C PRO A 47 12.52 -22.67 14.30
N ARG A 48 13.64 -23.40 14.23
CA ARG A 48 14.40 -23.81 15.43
C ARG A 48 15.25 -22.69 16.01
N LEU A 49 15.63 -21.71 15.19
CA LEU A 49 16.48 -20.59 15.59
C LEU A 49 15.67 -19.42 16.14
N ILE A 50 14.39 -19.31 15.75
CA ILE A 50 13.50 -18.22 16.17
C ILE A 50 13.49 -18.02 17.69
N PRO A 51 13.24 -19.04 18.54
CA PRO A 51 13.14 -18.81 19.99
C PRO A 51 14.46 -18.34 20.61
N ARG A 52 15.59 -18.58 19.93
CA ARG A 52 16.94 -18.26 20.41
C ARG A 52 17.41 -16.90 19.95
N LEU A 53 17.12 -16.54 18.69
CA LEU A 53 17.68 -15.36 18.05
C LEU A 53 16.70 -14.20 17.96
N LEU A 54 15.40 -14.45 17.75
CA LEU A 54 14.44 -13.38 17.50
C LEU A 54 14.14 -12.52 18.75
N PRO A 55 13.92 -13.09 19.96
CA PRO A 55 13.71 -12.27 21.16
C PRO A 55 14.84 -11.28 21.48
N PRO A 56 16.13 -11.69 21.56
CA PRO A 56 17.20 -10.73 21.84
C PRO A 56 17.41 -9.75 20.68
N LEU A 57 17.16 -10.16 19.43
CA LEU A 57 17.23 -9.27 18.28
C LEU A 57 16.16 -8.17 18.36
N SER A 58 14.92 -8.51 18.73
CA SER A 58 13.84 -7.55 18.95
C SER A 58 14.17 -6.57 20.08
N GLU A 59 14.74 -7.05 21.19
CA GLU A 59 15.14 -6.18 22.31
C GLU A 59 16.19 -5.14 21.89
N ILE A 60 17.19 -5.56 21.10
CA ILE A 60 18.20 -4.64 20.56
C ILE A 60 17.54 -3.65 19.61
N LEU A 61 16.74 -4.10 18.65
CA LEU A 61 16.11 -3.24 17.63
C LEU A 61 15.25 -2.11 18.21
N LEU A 62 14.67 -2.29 19.40
CA LEU A 62 13.87 -1.26 20.08
C LEU A 62 14.70 -0.10 20.65
N THR A 63 15.99 -0.32 20.89
CA THR A 63 16.87 0.64 21.57
C THR A 63 18.10 1.02 20.76
N TYR A 64 18.30 0.39 19.60
CA TYR A 64 19.48 0.59 18.76
C TYR A 64 19.47 1.96 18.08
N ASP A 65 20.51 2.76 18.36
CA ASP A 65 20.65 4.15 17.90
C ASP A 65 21.54 4.31 16.65
N LYS A 66 22.17 3.22 16.21
CA LYS A 66 23.00 3.15 14.99
C LYS A 66 22.19 2.56 13.83
N ASP A 67 22.82 2.41 12.67
CA ASP A 67 22.20 1.80 11.49
C ASP A 67 21.67 0.37 11.77
N PRO A 68 20.34 0.15 11.73
CA PRO A 68 19.75 -1.14 12.08
C PRO A 68 19.77 -2.16 10.93
N THR A 69 20.34 -1.83 9.76
CA THR A 69 20.23 -2.62 8.53
C THR A 69 20.55 -4.11 8.72
N ILE A 70 21.68 -4.43 9.36
CA ILE A 70 22.11 -5.83 9.59
C ILE A 70 21.14 -6.57 10.53
N LEU A 71 20.67 -5.89 11.58
CA LEU A 71 19.74 -6.47 12.56
C LEU A 71 18.37 -6.71 11.92
N ALA A 72 17.86 -5.73 11.17
CA ALA A 72 16.59 -5.79 10.49
C ALA A 72 16.57 -6.87 9.39
N SER A 73 17.66 -7.02 8.61
CA SER A 73 17.77 -8.04 7.57
C SER A 73 17.59 -9.46 8.14
N LEU A 74 18.31 -9.77 9.22
CA LEU A 74 18.17 -11.06 9.91
C LEU A 74 16.77 -11.22 10.51
N ALA A 75 16.22 -10.17 11.13
CA ALA A 75 14.88 -10.21 11.73
C ALA A 75 13.81 -10.53 10.67
N VAL A 76 13.88 -9.90 9.50
CA VAL A 76 12.97 -10.18 8.37
C VAL A 76 13.02 -11.66 7.98
N LYS A 77 14.21 -12.28 7.89
CA LYS A 77 14.32 -13.72 7.57
C LYS A 77 13.75 -14.61 8.67
N LEU A 78 14.07 -14.34 9.94
CA LEU A 78 13.56 -15.09 11.09
C LEU A 78 12.03 -14.96 11.23
N LEU A 79 11.47 -13.81 10.84
CA LEU A 79 10.04 -13.57 10.91
C LEU A 79 9.26 -14.31 9.81
N ARG A 80 9.86 -14.73 8.69
CA ARG A 80 9.12 -15.35 7.56
C ARG A 80 8.06 -16.40 7.93
N PRO A 81 8.35 -17.41 8.79
CA PRO A 81 7.36 -18.42 9.18
C PRO A 81 6.36 -17.94 10.24
N ILE A 82 6.64 -16.84 10.95
CA ILE A 82 5.81 -16.30 12.03
C ILE A 82 4.50 -15.72 11.51
N ARG A 83 3.40 -16.00 12.22
CA ARG A 83 2.06 -15.47 11.93
C ARG A 83 1.91 -14.02 12.41
N PHE A 84 0.89 -13.32 11.94
CA PHE A 84 0.68 -11.91 12.31
C PHE A 84 0.52 -11.73 13.82
N THR A 85 -0.41 -12.44 14.44
CA THR A 85 -0.67 -12.35 15.89
C THR A 85 0.51 -12.78 16.75
N GLU A 86 1.30 -13.76 16.31
CA GLU A 86 2.55 -14.15 16.96
C GLU A 86 3.60 -13.03 16.88
N ALA A 87 3.73 -12.37 15.72
CA ALA A 87 4.66 -11.24 15.57
C ALA A 87 4.29 -10.05 16.48
N LEU A 88 2.99 -9.81 16.71
CA LEU A 88 2.52 -8.77 17.63
C LEU A 88 2.89 -9.05 19.11
N THR A 89 3.21 -10.30 19.46
CA THR A 89 3.74 -10.59 20.81
C THR A 89 5.18 -10.10 21.00
N LEU A 90 5.90 -9.86 19.91
CA LEU A 90 7.30 -9.42 19.89
C LEU A 90 7.43 -7.93 19.56
N ALA A 91 6.49 -7.38 18.78
CA ALA A 91 6.45 -5.98 18.39
C ALA A 91 5.08 -5.38 18.75
N SER A 92 5.06 -4.51 19.77
CA SER A 92 3.87 -3.76 20.17
C SER A 92 3.43 -2.76 19.09
N GLU A 93 2.22 -2.22 19.22
CA GLU A 93 1.75 -1.14 18.33
C GLU A 93 2.70 0.06 18.32
N ASP A 94 3.16 0.49 19.50
CA ASP A 94 4.10 1.60 19.64
C ASP A 94 5.45 1.31 18.96
N ALA A 95 5.95 0.07 19.08
CA ALA A 95 7.18 -0.34 18.42
C ALA A 95 7.05 -0.31 16.88
N LEU A 96 5.91 -0.76 16.36
CA LEU A 96 5.63 -0.69 14.92
C LEU A 96 5.51 0.75 14.44
N ILE A 97 4.85 1.63 15.21
CA ILE A 97 4.74 3.05 14.90
C ILE A 97 6.12 3.71 14.88
N GLN A 98 6.95 3.46 15.90
CA GLN A 98 8.33 3.97 15.96
C GLN A 98 9.16 3.48 14.77
N ALA A 99 9.05 2.21 14.42
CA ALA A 99 9.79 1.64 13.28
C ALA A 99 9.31 2.20 11.93
N LEU A 100 8.02 2.51 11.76
CA LEU A 100 7.49 3.20 10.58
C LEU A 100 7.93 4.68 10.51
N GLN A 101 8.08 5.34 11.65
CA GLN A 101 8.53 6.74 11.74
C GLN A 101 10.06 6.89 11.68
N SER A 102 10.79 5.78 11.80
CA SER A 102 12.25 5.79 11.77
C SER A 102 12.77 6.35 10.44
N PRO A 103 13.84 7.18 10.44
CA PRO A 103 14.48 7.62 9.22
C PRO A 103 15.24 6.50 8.48
N ALA A 104 15.47 5.36 9.15
CA ALA A 104 16.18 4.22 8.60
C ALA A 104 15.25 3.34 7.74
N PRO A 105 15.52 3.18 6.42
CA PRO A 105 14.68 2.36 5.53
C PRO A 105 14.49 0.93 6.03
N ALA A 106 15.55 0.33 6.58
CA ALA A 106 15.52 -1.04 7.07
C ALA A 106 14.53 -1.23 8.23
N ALA A 107 14.36 -0.23 9.09
CA ALA A 107 13.36 -0.26 10.17
C ALA A 107 11.94 -0.16 9.60
N ASN A 108 11.70 0.73 8.63
CA ASN A 108 10.40 0.83 7.96
C ASN A 108 10.05 -0.50 7.26
N ILE A 109 11.00 -1.08 6.51
CA ILE A 109 10.81 -2.35 5.80
C ILE A 109 10.49 -3.48 6.78
N LEU A 110 11.17 -3.56 7.93
CA LEU A 110 10.88 -4.54 8.96
C LEU A 110 9.46 -4.38 9.51
N ALA A 111 9.03 -3.16 9.80
CA ALA A 111 7.65 -2.89 10.26
C ALA A 111 6.62 -3.31 9.20
N LEU A 112 6.86 -2.96 7.93
CA LEU A 112 6.01 -3.36 6.80
C LEU A 112 5.99 -4.89 6.60
N GLU A 113 7.09 -5.60 6.84
CA GLU A 113 7.11 -7.08 6.80
C GLU A 113 6.29 -7.71 7.92
N ILE A 114 6.28 -7.11 9.11
CA ILE A 114 5.43 -7.57 10.22
C ILE A 114 3.96 -7.31 9.91
N ILE A 115 3.62 -6.07 9.55
CA ILE A 115 2.24 -5.65 9.24
C ILE A 115 1.70 -6.41 8.02
N GLY A 116 2.52 -6.59 6.99
CA GLY A 116 2.19 -7.32 5.77
C GLY A 116 1.87 -8.79 5.99
N LYS A 117 2.14 -9.36 7.18
CA LYS A 117 1.64 -10.70 7.54
C LYS A 117 0.13 -10.76 7.64
N ALA A 118 -0.53 -9.64 7.94
CA ALA A 118 -1.98 -9.60 8.06
C ALA A 118 -2.70 -9.97 6.75
N ARG A 119 -2.05 -9.81 5.58
CA ARG A 119 -2.61 -10.21 4.28
C ARG A 119 -2.78 -11.73 4.11
N ARG A 120 -2.27 -12.54 5.04
CA ARG A 120 -2.42 -14.01 4.98
C ARG A 120 -3.82 -14.48 5.36
N SER A 121 -4.61 -13.66 6.04
CA SER A 121 -5.99 -14.01 6.35
C SER A 121 -6.86 -12.76 6.55
N PRO A 122 -8.16 -12.81 6.18
CA PRO A 122 -9.06 -11.70 6.48
C PRO A 122 -9.22 -11.43 7.98
N ALA A 123 -9.09 -12.46 8.83
CA ALA A 123 -9.14 -12.31 10.28
C ALA A 123 -7.97 -11.46 10.81
N ASP A 124 -6.75 -11.71 10.34
CA ASP A 124 -5.58 -10.91 10.73
C ASP A 124 -5.68 -9.47 10.20
N THR A 125 -6.24 -9.28 8.99
CA THR A 125 -6.48 -7.93 8.46
C THR A 125 -7.54 -7.17 9.27
N ALA A 126 -8.57 -7.86 9.77
CA ALA A 126 -9.53 -7.28 10.72
C ALA A 126 -8.85 -6.86 12.04
N ILE A 127 -7.90 -7.64 12.56
CA ILE A 127 -7.09 -7.24 13.73
C ILE A 127 -6.27 -5.99 13.41
N LEU A 128 -5.64 -5.90 12.25
CA LEU A 128 -4.90 -4.68 11.86
C LEU A 128 -5.81 -3.45 11.81
N SER A 129 -7.07 -3.59 11.37
CA SER A 129 -8.02 -2.47 11.23
C SER A 129 -8.38 -1.76 12.56
N ILE A 130 -8.22 -2.45 13.70
CA ILE A 130 -8.47 -1.85 15.03
C ILE A 130 -7.25 -1.09 15.57
N MET A 131 -6.05 -1.34 15.03
CA MET A 131 -4.78 -0.70 15.42
C MET A 131 -4.65 0.67 14.73
N LYS A 132 -5.51 1.64 15.11
CA LYS A 132 -5.66 2.93 14.41
C LYS A 132 -4.32 3.64 14.16
N GLY A 133 -3.46 3.73 15.18
CA GLY A 133 -2.17 4.40 15.08
C GLY A 133 -1.23 3.73 14.08
N VAL A 134 -1.25 2.40 14.01
CA VAL A 134 -0.46 1.64 13.03
C VAL A 134 -0.98 1.92 11.61
N VAL A 135 -2.29 1.86 11.38
CA VAL A 135 -2.88 2.12 10.06
C VAL A 135 -2.57 3.54 9.58
N GLU A 136 -2.70 4.54 10.44
CA GLU A 136 -2.34 5.94 10.11
C GLU A 136 -0.87 6.05 9.70
N ASN A 137 0.04 5.41 10.44
CA ASN A 137 1.47 5.45 10.12
C ASN A 137 1.83 4.62 8.88
N VAL A 138 1.07 3.56 8.55
CA VAL A 138 1.21 2.86 7.28
C VAL A 138 0.84 3.77 6.11
N VAL A 139 -0.29 4.49 6.20
CA VAL A 139 -0.71 5.46 5.16
C VAL A 139 0.32 6.58 5.03
N ARG A 140 0.79 7.13 6.15
CA ARG A 140 1.85 8.15 6.16
C ARG A 140 3.12 7.61 5.51
N THR A 141 3.63 6.46 5.95
CA THR A 141 4.84 5.84 5.39
C THR A 141 4.69 5.58 3.90
N CYS A 142 3.53 5.06 3.47
CA CYS A 142 3.21 4.82 2.07
C CYS A 142 3.37 6.09 1.24
N LEU A 143 2.75 7.19 1.65
CA LEU A 143 2.65 8.38 0.82
C LEU A 143 3.78 9.39 1.03
N SER A 144 4.37 9.48 2.23
CA SER A 144 5.32 10.54 2.59
C SER A 144 6.78 10.11 2.72
N THR A 145 7.10 8.81 2.61
CA THR A 145 8.50 8.38 2.74
C THR A 145 9.35 8.86 1.55
N PRO A 146 10.54 9.44 1.78
CA PRO A 146 11.46 9.84 0.72
C PRO A 146 12.14 8.64 0.06
N HIS A 147 12.14 7.48 0.73
CA HIS A 147 12.79 6.26 0.25
C HIS A 147 11.87 5.51 -0.70
N VAL A 148 12.24 5.45 -1.98
CA VAL A 148 11.41 4.84 -3.03
C VAL A 148 11.05 3.39 -2.69
N GLU A 149 12.03 2.58 -2.28
CA GLU A 149 11.81 1.16 -1.94
C GLU A 149 10.79 0.95 -0.81
N VAL A 150 10.79 1.83 0.20
CA VAL A 150 9.85 1.77 1.33
C VAL A 150 8.45 2.10 0.84
N GLY A 151 8.32 3.16 0.04
CA GLY A 151 7.04 3.61 -0.51
C GLY A 151 6.41 2.60 -1.45
N GLU A 152 7.21 1.99 -2.35
CA GLU A 152 6.74 0.92 -3.25
C GLU A 152 6.23 -0.28 -2.45
N LYS A 153 7.01 -0.73 -1.46
CA LYS A 153 6.63 -1.85 -0.60
C LYS A 153 5.36 -1.57 0.18
N ALA A 154 5.24 -0.38 0.76
CA ALA A 154 4.06 0.04 1.51
C ALA A 154 2.82 0.13 0.60
N THR A 155 2.96 0.67 -0.61
CA THR A 155 1.87 0.78 -1.60
C THR A 155 1.36 -0.60 -2.00
N GLN A 156 2.26 -1.51 -2.36
CA GLN A 156 1.89 -2.89 -2.69
C GLN A 156 1.21 -3.61 -1.53
N MET A 157 1.80 -3.50 -0.32
CA MET A 157 1.24 -4.10 0.89
C MET A 157 -0.15 -3.56 1.20
N LEU A 158 -0.38 -2.25 1.06
CA LEU A 158 -1.67 -1.63 1.30
C LEU A 158 -2.73 -2.14 0.34
N GLY A 159 -2.41 -2.24 -0.95
CA GLY A 159 -3.29 -2.83 -1.96
C GLY A 159 -3.62 -4.30 -1.66
N ASP A 160 -2.63 -5.09 -1.23
CA ASP A 160 -2.83 -6.50 -0.86
C ASP A 160 -3.73 -6.64 0.38
N LEU A 161 -3.55 -5.79 1.39
CA LEU A 161 -4.37 -5.79 2.60
C LEU A 161 -5.82 -5.42 2.28
N LEU A 162 -6.04 -4.39 1.46
CA LEU A 162 -7.38 -3.99 1.03
C LEU A 162 -8.06 -5.06 0.18
N GLU A 163 -7.31 -5.74 -0.70
CA GLU A 163 -7.86 -6.89 -1.42
C GLU A 163 -8.29 -8.03 -0.48
N VAL A 164 -7.46 -8.35 0.53
CA VAL A 164 -7.74 -9.39 1.53
C VAL A 164 -8.86 -9.01 2.50
N ASP A 165 -9.12 -7.73 2.71
CA ASP A 165 -10.23 -7.26 3.53
C ASP A 165 -11.53 -7.05 2.76
N CYS A 166 -11.51 -7.00 1.43
CA CYS A 166 -12.70 -6.73 0.62
C CYS A 166 -13.79 -7.80 0.88
N ASP A 167 -14.97 -7.34 1.31
CA ASP A 167 -16.17 -8.13 1.62
C ASP A 167 -17.04 -8.37 0.38
N ARG A 168 -16.85 -7.57 -0.67
CA ARG A 168 -17.60 -7.58 -1.93
C ARG A 168 -16.99 -8.45 -3.04
N ARG A 169 -15.98 -9.27 -2.73
CA ARG A 169 -15.29 -10.14 -3.71
C ARG A 169 -16.22 -11.09 -4.48
N SER A 170 -17.42 -11.37 -3.97
CA SER A 170 -18.39 -12.28 -4.59
C SER A 170 -19.31 -11.63 -5.64
N SER A 171 -19.34 -10.30 -5.80
CA SER A 171 -20.18 -9.62 -6.80
C SER A 171 -19.49 -9.31 -8.11
N ALA A 172 -18.18 -9.50 -8.18
CA ALA A 172 -17.44 -9.38 -9.41
C ALA A 172 -17.10 -10.81 -9.84
N GLY A 173 -17.76 -11.34 -10.86
CA GLY A 173 -17.37 -12.56 -11.55
C GLY A 173 -16.02 -12.39 -12.26
N ILE A 174 -15.00 -11.96 -11.53
CA ILE A 174 -13.62 -11.79 -12.01
C ILE A 174 -13.06 -13.19 -12.18
N ASP A 175 -13.44 -13.82 -13.28
CA ASP A 175 -12.71 -14.95 -13.83
C ASP A 175 -11.29 -14.47 -14.11
N THR A 176 -10.38 -14.98 -13.29
CA THR A 176 -8.94 -14.73 -13.26
C THR A 176 -8.31 -14.68 -14.66
N LYS A 177 -8.20 -13.49 -15.25
CA LYS A 177 -7.32 -13.19 -16.39
C LYS A 177 -6.67 -11.80 -16.32
N MET A 178 -6.71 -11.12 -15.18
CA MET A 178 -5.96 -9.87 -15.03
C MET A 178 -4.51 -10.15 -14.63
N LYS A 179 -3.56 -9.66 -15.43
CA LYS A 179 -2.13 -9.67 -15.08
C LYS A 179 -1.92 -8.78 -13.85
N GLY A 180 -1.94 -9.33 -12.65
CA GLY A 180 -1.59 -8.62 -11.41
C GLY A 180 -2.59 -8.77 -10.27
N LEU A 181 -3.88 -9.01 -10.54
CA LEU A 181 -4.82 -9.49 -9.54
C LEU A 181 -4.64 -11.01 -9.40
N GLN A 182 -3.67 -11.42 -8.59
CA GLN A 182 -3.79 -12.74 -7.95
C GLN A 182 -4.85 -12.60 -6.87
N LEU A 183 -6.13 -12.57 -7.29
CA LEU A 183 -7.23 -12.79 -6.38
C LEU A 183 -6.84 -13.97 -5.52
N ALA A 184 -6.88 -13.78 -4.20
CA ALA A 184 -6.62 -14.81 -3.21
C ALA A 184 -7.60 -15.98 -3.36
N GLY A 185 -7.43 -16.76 -4.43
CA GLY A 185 -8.31 -17.83 -4.85
C GLY A 185 -8.34 -18.86 -3.74
N GLY A 186 -9.51 -18.99 -3.11
CA GLY A 186 -9.71 -19.92 -1.99
C GLY A 186 -9.72 -19.30 -0.60
N MET A 187 -9.50 -17.98 -0.43
CA MET A 187 -9.76 -17.31 0.85
C MET A 187 -11.23 -16.90 0.98
N PRO A 188 -11.83 -16.98 2.19
CA PRO A 188 -13.15 -16.40 2.44
C PRO A 188 -13.13 -14.88 2.18
N PRO A 189 -14.29 -14.27 1.86
CA PRO A 189 -14.39 -12.82 1.73
C PRO A 189 -13.99 -12.13 3.04
N GLY A 190 -13.53 -10.88 2.93
CA GLY A 190 -13.12 -10.09 4.08
C GLY A 190 -14.31 -9.41 4.76
N GLN A 191 -14.01 -8.47 5.67
CA GLN A 191 -15.02 -7.79 6.49
C GLN A 191 -15.19 -6.30 6.15
N GLY A 192 -14.39 -5.78 5.20
CA GLY A 192 -14.37 -4.37 4.84
C GLY A 192 -14.01 -3.44 6.00
N LEU A 193 -13.36 -3.95 7.07
CA LEU A 193 -13.04 -3.17 8.26
C LEU A 193 -11.85 -2.23 8.02
N LEU A 194 -10.83 -2.71 7.30
CA LEU A 194 -9.69 -1.88 6.90
C LEU A 194 -10.10 -0.87 5.83
N TRP A 195 -10.97 -1.25 4.89
CA TRP A 195 -11.58 -0.30 3.95
C TRP A 195 -12.25 0.86 4.69
N ARG A 196 -13.13 0.55 5.65
CA ARG A 196 -13.78 1.56 6.50
C ARG A 196 -12.78 2.36 7.32
N ARG A 197 -11.72 1.75 7.84
CA ARG A 197 -10.67 2.47 8.57
C ARG A 197 -9.96 3.50 7.70
N ILE A 198 -9.74 3.22 6.42
CA ILE A 198 -8.98 4.11 5.53
C ILE A 198 -9.87 5.18 4.92
N PHE A 199 -11.07 4.81 4.45
CA PHE A 199 -11.93 5.72 3.68
C PHE A 199 -13.08 6.33 4.50
N HIS A 200 -13.47 5.73 5.62
CA HIS A 200 -14.58 6.23 6.47
C HIS A 200 -14.12 6.69 7.87
N ASP A 201 -12.82 6.65 8.20
CA ASP A 201 -12.28 7.38 9.36
C ASP A 201 -11.82 8.75 8.87
N GLN A 202 -12.44 9.82 9.38
CA GLN A 202 -12.17 11.17 8.94
C GLN A 202 -10.67 11.51 8.99
N GLN A 203 -9.97 11.07 10.04
CA GLN A 203 -8.56 11.42 10.23
C GLN A 203 -7.66 10.75 9.18
N VAL A 204 -7.93 9.48 8.85
CA VAL A 204 -7.14 8.74 7.86
C VAL A 204 -7.48 9.20 6.45
N TYR A 205 -8.75 9.45 6.17
CA TYR A 205 -9.20 9.98 4.89
C TYR A 205 -8.64 11.38 4.61
N GLU A 206 -8.72 12.27 5.61
CA GLU A 206 -8.12 13.61 5.51
C GLU A 206 -6.60 13.54 5.31
N LEU A 207 -5.92 12.60 5.95
CA LEU A 207 -4.48 12.38 5.77
C LEU A 207 -4.13 11.98 4.32
N LEU A 208 -4.95 11.13 3.67
CA LEU A 208 -4.74 10.77 2.25
C LEU A 208 -4.79 12.02 1.37
N LEU A 209 -5.84 12.82 1.52
CA LEU A 209 -6.02 14.05 0.74
C LEU A 209 -4.92 15.07 1.05
N GLU A 210 -4.57 15.23 2.33
CA GLU A 210 -3.51 16.13 2.77
C GLU A 210 -2.18 15.77 2.12
N LEU A 211 -1.78 14.49 2.15
CA LEU A 211 -0.48 14.05 1.64
C LEU A 211 -0.40 14.15 0.12
N CYS A 212 -1.50 13.97 -0.61
CA CYS A 212 -1.51 13.97 -2.08
C CYS A 212 -1.92 15.30 -2.73
N SER A 213 -2.56 16.23 -2.01
CA SER A 213 -3.03 17.49 -2.60
C SER A 213 -1.87 18.42 -2.96
N SER A 214 -1.91 18.99 -4.17
CA SER A 214 -1.02 20.08 -4.60
C SER A 214 -1.19 21.36 -3.77
N ARG A 215 -2.34 21.54 -3.10
CA ARG A 215 -2.65 22.73 -2.29
C ARG A 215 -1.92 22.77 -0.95
N THR A 216 -1.34 21.65 -0.53
CA THR A 216 -0.65 21.51 0.77
C THR A 216 0.87 21.41 0.62
N VAL A 217 1.41 21.74 -0.55
CA VAL A 217 2.86 21.87 -0.76
C VAL A 217 3.45 22.83 0.27
N GLY A 218 4.59 22.46 0.85
CA GLY A 218 5.34 23.35 1.71
C GLY A 218 6.58 22.70 2.31
N THR A 219 7.44 23.52 2.90
CA THR A 219 8.73 23.11 3.48
C THR A 219 8.75 23.10 5.01
N GLY A 220 7.58 23.27 5.64
CA GLY A 220 7.44 23.26 7.10
C GLY A 220 7.31 21.84 7.67
N ASP A 221 7.42 21.72 8.99
CA ASP A 221 7.28 20.43 9.69
C ASP A 221 5.96 19.72 9.30
N GLY A 222 6.08 18.48 8.84
CA GLY A 222 4.96 17.65 8.41
C GLY A 222 4.41 17.94 7.01
N LYS A 223 4.95 18.94 6.30
CA LYS A 223 4.58 19.23 4.90
C LYS A 223 5.53 18.53 3.92
N LEU A 224 5.00 18.25 2.74
CA LEU A 224 5.76 17.66 1.63
C LEU A 224 6.13 18.76 0.63
N ASP A 225 7.38 18.74 0.19
CA ASP A 225 7.81 19.54 -0.96
C ASP A 225 7.18 19.02 -2.27
N GLU A 226 7.36 19.76 -3.35
CA GLU A 226 6.79 19.42 -4.67
C GLU A 226 7.17 18.00 -5.10
N ARG A 227 8.44 17.62 -4.96
CA ARG A 227 8.93 16.29 -5.35
C ARG A 227 8.26 15.19 -4.53
N GLN A 228 8.16 15.35 -3.22
CA GLN A 228 7.50 14.38 -2.35
C GLN A 228 6.00 14.31 -2.63
N LYS A 229 5.36 15.42 -3.02
CA LYS A 229 3.96 15.41 -3.49
C LYS A 229 3.79 14.59 -4.76
N SER A 230 4.61 14.81 -5.78
CA SER A 230 4.54 14.03 -7.02
C SER A 230 4.72 12.52 -6.75
N LEU A 231 5.63 12.16 -5.83
CA LEU A 231 5.80 10.77 -5.38
C LEU A 231 4.56 10.23 -4.66
N ALA A 232 3.99 10.99 -3.72
CA ALA A 232 2.77 10.62 -2.99
C ALA A 232 1.58 10.40 -3.96
N GLN A 233 1.39 11.32 -4.89
CA GLN A 233 0.37 11.27 -5.93
C GLN A 233 0.57 10.04 -6.82
N GLY A 234 1.80 9.78 -7.27
CA GLY A 234 2.12 8.62 -8.08
C GLY A 234 1.80 7.29 -7.38
N ARG A 235 2.10 7.19 -6.08
CA ARG A 235 1.79 6.00 -5.27
C ARG A 235 0.29 5.78 -5.09
N LEU A 236 -0.48 6.86 -4.84
CA LEU A 236 -1.94 6.77 -4.75
C LEU A 236 -2.56 6.34 -6.09
N LEU A 237 -2.16 6.99 -7.18
CA LEU A 237 -2.64 6.68 -8.53
C LEU A 237 -2.39 5.21 -8.91
N ARG A 238 -1.24 4.65 -8.54
CA ARG A 238 -0.87 3.27 -8.85
C ARG A 238 -1.80 2.21 -8.23
N VAL A 239 -2.40 2.48 -7.08
CA VAL A 239 -3.25 1.49 -6.41
C VAL A 239 -4.73 1.62 -6.81
N LEU A 240 -5.15 2.80 -7.28
CA LEU A 240 -6.56 3.12 -7.52
C LEU A 240 -7.27 2.25 -8.58
N PRO A 241 -6.68 1.91 -9.75
CA PRO A 241 -7.33 1.01 -10.70
C PRO A 241 -7.73 -0.32 -10.06
N ARG A 242 -6.80 -0.94 -9.33
CA ARG A 242 -7.05 -2.19 -8.57
C ARG A 242 -8.14 -2.01 -7.51
N LEU A 243 -8.10 -0.93 -6.73
CA LEU A 243 -9.14 -0.66 -5.71
C LEU A 243 -10.52 -0.43 -6.31
N SER A 244 -10.57 0.17 -7.51
CA SER A 244 -11.82 0.44 -8.24
C SER A 244 -12.53 -0.83 -8.65
N ALA A 245 -11.77 -1.83 -9.09
CA ALA A 245 -12.31 -3.16 -9.39
C ALA A 245 -12.80 -3.92 -8.15
N LEU A 246 -12.27 -3.60 -6.97
CA LEU A 246 -12.58 -4.31 -5.71
C LEU A 246 -13.81 -3.72 -5.00
N ASP A 247 -13.85 -2.41 -4.81
CA ASP A 247 -14.97 -1.72 -4.15
C ASP A 247 -15.12 -0.29 -4.68
N PHE A 248 -15.65 -0.20 -5.89
CA PHE A 248 -15.89 1.06 -6.59
C PHE A 248 -16.68 2.08 -5.76
N HIS A 249 -17.68 1.62 -5.01
CA HIS A 249 -18.53 2.50 -4.20
C HIS A 249 -17.73 3.22 -3.11
N THR A 250 -16.88 2.49 -2.38
CA THR A 250 -16.13 3.06 -1.24
C THR A 250 -15.12 4.12 -1.69
N ILE A 251 -14.54 4.01 -2.89
CA ILE A 251 -13.58 5.00 -3.38
C ILE A 251 -14.23 6.21 -4.08
N THR A 252 -15.49 6.10 -4.49
CA THR A 252 -16.24 7.16 -5.19
C THR A 252 -17.11 8.00 -4.25
N HIS A 253 -17.27 7.58 -3.00
CA HIS A 253 -18.10 8.29 -2.02
C HIS A 253 -17.26 8.74 -0.84
N SER A 254 -17.68 9.84 -0.21
CA SER A 254 -17.10 10.36 1.03
C SER A 254 -18.23 10.72 1.97
N ASN A 255 -18.05 10.43 3.27
CA ASN A 255 -18.94 10.92 4.32
C ASN A 255 -18.50 12.29 4.86
N PHE A 256 -17.49 12.90 4.23
CA PHE A 256 -16.78 14.08 4.74
C PHE A 256 -16.74 15.23 3.72
N PRO A 257 -17.90 15.75 3.25
CA PRO A 257 -17.93 16.79 2.23
C PRO A 257 -17.17 18.07 2.63
N ALA A 258 -17.11 18.38 3.93
CA ALA A 258 -16.31 19.50 4.44
C ALA A 258 -14.79 19.28 4.28
N VAL A 259 -14.33 18.03 4.40
CA VAL A 259 -12.94 17.66 4.13
C VAL A 259 -12.68 17.69 2.63
N ASP A 260 -13.60 17.18 1.81
CA ASP A 260 -13.47 17.21 0.36
C ASP A 260 -13.31 18.64 -0.18
N ALA A 261 -14.19 19.55 0.27
CA ALA A 261 -14.18 20.95 -0.10
C ALA A 261 -12.88 21.67 0.33
N LYS A 262 -12.30 21.29 1.49
CA LYS A 262 -11.02 21.84 1.96
C LYS A 262 -9.88 21.56 0.96
N TYR A 263 -9.92 20.43 0.26
CA TYR A 263 -8.91 20.05 -0.73
C TYR A 263 -9.29 20.41 -2.18
N GLY A 264 -10.38 21.15 -2.37
CA GLY A 264 -10.72 21.79 -3.62
C GLY A 264 -11.74 21.06 -4.49
N MET A 265 -12.30 19.95 -4.02
CA MET A 265 -13.36 19.26 -4.75
C MET A 265 -14.64 20.12 -4.78
N PRO A 266 -15.37 20.16 -5.91
CA PRO A 266 -16.67 20.80 -6.00
C PRO A 266 -17.71 20.20 -5.03
N ALA A 267 -18.76 20.97 -4.70
CA ALA A 267 -19.73 20.57 -3.68
C ALA A 267 -20.55 19.31 -4.01
N GLU A 268 -20.64 18.93 -5.29
CA GLU A 268 -21.36 17.74 -5.77
C GLU A 268 -20.42 16.54 -5.99
N GLU A 269 -19.12 16.73 -5.79
CA GLU A 269 -18.08 15.76 -6.14
C GLU A 269 -17.38 15.28 -4.88
N HIS A 270 -17.20 13.96 -4.78
CA HIS A 270 -16.77 13.32 -3.55
C HIS A 270 -15.87 12.12 -3.82
N GLY A 271 -15.16 11.69 -2.78
CA GLY A 271 -14.42 10.45 -2.79
C GLY A 271 -13.00 10.57 -3.35
N ILE A 272 -12.17 9.60 -2.97
CA ILE A 272 -10.74 9.61 -3.31
C ILE A 272 -10.51 9.44 -4.81
N LEU A 273 -11.41 8.75 -5.53
CA LEU A 273 -11.26 8.50 -6.96
C LEU A 273 -11.42 9.79 -7.76
N TYR A 274 -12.45 10.59 -7.48
CA TYR A 274 -12.64 11.89 -8.14
C TYR A 274 -11.45 12.80 -7.86
N PHE A 275 -11.09 12.96 -6.58
CA PHE A 275 -9.93 13.72 -6.16
C PHE A 275 -8.69 13.35 -6.97
N ALA A 276 -8.33 12.05 -7.00
CA ALA A 276 -7.09 11.61 -7.62
C ALA A 276 -7.06 11.78 -9.14
N LEU A 277 -8.17 11.56 -9.83
CA LEU A 277 -8.23 11.57 -11.30
C LEU A 277 -8.54 12.96 -11.89
N VAL A 278 -9.13 13.86 -11.10
CA VAL A 278 -9.57 15.19 -11.58
C VAL A 278 -8.73 16.31 -10.97
N ASP A 279 -8.65 16.38 -9.63
CA ASP A 279 -8.22 17.59 -8.90
C ASP A 279 -6.83 17.50 -8.26
N MET A 280 -6.30 16.30 -8.06
CA MET A 280 -5.10 16.06 -7.25
C MET A 280 -3.83 16.64 -7.88
N VAL A 281 -3.68 16.48 -9.21
CA VAL A 281 -2.47 16.85 -9.96
C VAL A 281 -2.59 18.28 -10.48
N ASN A 282 -1.60 19.13 -10.20
CA ASN A 282 -1.48 20.42 -10.87
C ASN A 282 -0.90 20.23 -12.28
N LYS A 283 -1.77 20.12 -13.28
CA LYS A 283 -1.42 19.78 -14.66
C LYS A 283 -0.56 20.86 -15.34
N ASP A 284 -0.66 22.10 -14.91
CA ASP A 284 0.08 23.23 -15.50
C ASP A 284 1.53 23.30 -15.00
N GLU A 285 1.77 22.91 -13.75
CA GLU A 285 3.09 23.01 -13.11
C GLU A 285 3.87 21.68 -13.14
N ASP A 286 3.18 20.54 -13.06
CA ASP A 286 3.79 19.20 -13.07
C ASP A 286 3.37 18.40 -14.31
N MET A 287 3.95 18.76 -15.46
CA MET A 287 3.67 18.08 -16.74
C MET A 287 4.01 16.59 -16.72
N LEU A 288 5.00 16.16 -15.94
CA LEU A 288 5.37 14.75 -15.86
C LEU A 288 4.28 13.96 -15.12
N MET A 289 3.78 14.47 -14.00
CA MET A 289 2.64 13.87 -13.31
C MET A 289 1.35 13.98 -14.11
N HIS A 290 1.17 15.01 -14.94
CA HIS A 290 0.05 15.10 -15.86
C HIS A 290 0.05 13.93 -16.86
N VAL A 291 1.18 13.69 -17.55
CA VAL A 291 1.31 12.54 -18.46
C VAL A 291 1.09 11.22 -17.73
N TYR A 292 1.67 11.06 -16.53
CA TYR A 292 1.44 9.87 -15.72
C TYR A 292 -0.04 9.68 -15.34
N SER A 293 -0.76 10.75 -15.00
CA SER A 293 -2.18 10.69 -14.67
C SER A 293 -3.06 10.29 -15.86
N ILE A 294 -2.66 10.65 -17.09
CA ILE A 294 -3.33 10.22 -18.32
C ILE A 294 -3.18 8.71 -18.48
N ASP A 295 -1.96 8.18 -18.35
CA ASP A 295 -1.70 6.75 -18.46
C ASP A 295 -2.50 5.95 -17.41
N VAL A 296 -2.55 6.45 -16.17
CA VAL A 296 -3.34 5.82 -15.10
C VAL A 296 -4.84 5.92 -15.35
N PHE A 297 -5.34 7.01 -15.92
CA PHE A 297 -6.75 7.15 -16.26
C PHE A 297 -7.16 6.11 -17.33
N VAL A 298 -6.28 5.87 -18.31
CA VAL A 298 -6.47 4.82 -19.31
C VAL A 298 -6.44 3.44 -18.64
N GLU A 299 -5.44 3.14 -17.81
CA GLU A 299 -5.35 1.88 -17.06
C GLU A 299 -6.60 1.63 -16.19
N PHE A 300 -7.12 2.70 -15.56
CA PHE A 300 -8.36 2.66 -14.80
C PHE A 300 -9.55 2.26 -15.68
N LEU A 301 -9.74 2.89 -16.85
CA LEU A 301 -10.83 2.53 -17.76
C LEU A 301 -10.67 1.13 -18.35
N GLU A 302 -9.44 0.72 -18.68
CA GLU A 302 -9.15 -0.66 -19.10
C GLU A 302 -9.56 -1.64 -18.00
N THR A 303 -9.24 -1.30 -16.74
CA THR A 303 -9.62 -2.10 -15.58
C THR A 303 -11.12 -2.19 -15.42
N MET A 304 -11.84 -1.08 -15.52
CA MET A 304 -13.29 -1.07 -15.40
C MET A 304 -13.98 -1.79 -16.58
N SER A 305 -13.39 -1.76 -17.78
CA SER A 305 -13.98 -2.40 -18.99
C SER A 305 -14.15 -3.92 -18.87
N VAL A 306 -13.38 -4.56 -18.00
CA VAL A 306 -13.43 -6.01 -17.75
C VAL A 306 -14.13 -6.38 -16.45
N THR A 307 -14.72 -5.42 -15.75
CA THR A 307 -15.49 -5.63 -14.51
C THR A 307 -16.99 -5.60 -14.79
N GLU A 308 -17.77 -6.22 -13.91
CA GLU A 308 -19.23 -6.11 -13.96
C GLU A 308 -19.67 -4.71 -13.51
N LEU A 309 -20.17 -3.92 -14.46
CA LEU A 309 -20.58 -2.54 -14.22
C LEU A 309 -22.08 -2.48 -13.90
N THR A 310 -22.40 -1.95 -12.72
CA THR A 310 -23.78 -1.60 -12.38
C THR A 310 -24.19 -0.30 -13.09
N GLN A 311 -25.50 -0.01 -13.13
CA GLN A 311 -26.01 1.26 -13.67
C GLN A 311 -25.35 2.46 -12.98
N SER A 312 -25.31 2.49 -11.64
CA SER A 312 -24.69 3.60 -10.89
C SER A 312 -23.19 3.73 -11.16
N THR A 313 -22.49 2.62 -11.40
CA THR A 313 -21.08 2.64 -11.84
C THR A 313 -20.95 3.29 -13.22
N MET A 314 -21.81 2.91 -14.18
CA MET A 314 -21.82 3.51 -15.52
C MET A 314 -22.13 5.02 -15.48
N ASP A 315 -23.12 5.41 -14.67
CA ASP A 315 -23.49 6.81 -14.45
C ASP A 315 -22.29 7.64 -13.96
N TYR A 316 -21.59 7.14 -12.94
CA TYR A 316 -20.40 7.78 -12.40
C TYR A 316 -19.25 7.83 -13.42
N LEU A 317 -18.98 6.74 -14.14
CA LEU A 317 -17.92 6.72 -15.16
C LEU A 317 -18.19 7.71 -16.29
N ALA A 318 -19.44 7.83 -16.74
CA ALA A 318 -19.82 8.77 -17.79
C ALA A 318 -19.61 10.21 -17.33
N HIS A 319 -20.04 10.51 -16.10
CA HIS A 319 -19.81 11.81 -15.46
C HIS A 319 -18.32 12.13 -15.32
N LEU A 320 -17.53 11.17 -14.81
CA LEU A 320 -16.09 11.33 -14.63
C LEU A 320 -15.36 11.57 -15.96
N VAL A 321 -15.64 10.77 -17.00
CA VAL A 321 -15.03 10.95 -18.32
C VAL A 321 -15.39 12.33 -18.90
N LYS A 322 -16.62 12.79 -18.73
CA LYS A 322 -17.04 14.13 -19.15
C LYS A 322 -16.30 15.23 -18.38
N ALA A 323 -16.16 15.09 -17.06
CA ALA A 323 -15.45 16.05 -16.23
C ALA A 323 -13.98 16.20 -16.67
N VAL A 324 -13.27 15.08 -16.87
CA VAL A 324 -11.87 15.15 -17.30
C VAL A 324 -11.73 15.58 -18.75
N ALA A 325 -12.59 15.11 -19.67
CA ALA A 325 -12.56 15.54 -21.07
C ALA A 325 -12.82 17.05 -21.25
N SER A 326 -13.62 17.64 -20.37
CA SER A 326 -13.91 19.09 -20.41
C SER A 326 -12.76 19.96 -19.92
N SER A 327 -11.89 19.41 -19.06
CA SER A 327 -10.78 20.13 -18.43
C SER A 327 -9.42 19.78 -19.03
N ASP A 328 -9.31 18.68 -19.79
CA ASP A 328 -8.05 18.11 -20.25
C ASP A 328 -8.12 17.66 -21.72
N ASN A 329 -7.74 18.57 -22.61
CA ASN A 329 -7.76 18.29 -24.05
C ASN A 329 -6.79 17.16 -24.45
N THR A 330 -5.67 17.01 -23.74
CA THR A 330 -4.68 15.96 -24.03
C THR A 330 -5.26 14.59 -23.70
N LEU A 331 -5.87 14.43 -22.52
CA LEU A 331 -6.55 13.18 -22.18
C LEU A 331 -7.68 12.88 -23.18
N TYR A 332 -8.50 13.87 -23.53
CA TYR A 332 -9.59 13.69 -24.47
C TYR A 332 -9.10 13.15 -25.82
N GLN A 333 -8.01 13.71 -26.36
CA GLN A 333 -7.39 13.23 -27.60
C GLN A 333 -6.87 11.80 -27.46
N THR A 334 -6.27 11.44 -26.32
CA THR A 334 -5.83 10.07 -26.04
C THR A 334 -7.01 9.10 -26.05
N LEU A 335 -8.12 9.43 -25.39
CA LEU A 335 -9.33 8.58 -25.36
C LEU A 335 -9.95 8.42 -26.75
N GLN A 336 -10.01 9.49 -27.56
CA GLN A 336 -10.46 9.41 -28.95
C GLN A 336 -9.57 8.50 -29.81
N SER A 337 -8.24 8.60 -29.62
CA SER A 337 -7.29 7.75 -30.31
C SER A 337 -7.47 6.29 -29.94
N ILE A 338 -7.71 5.98 -28.65
CA ILE A 338 -7.98 4.61 -28.19
C ILE A 338 -9.26 4.07 -28.84
N ALA A 339 -10.34 4.85 -28.82
CA ALA A 339 -11.64 4.46 -29.38
C ALA A 339 -11.59 4.23 -30.91
N SER A 340 -10.67 4.89 -31.61
CA SER A 340 -10.53 4.79 -33.07
C SER A 340 -9.44 3.81 -33.51
N SER A 341 -8.59 3.34 -32.59
CA SER A 341 -7.44 2.51 -32.93
C SER A 341 -7.83 1.03 -33.07
N PRO A 342 -7.44 0.37 -34.18
CA PRO A 342 -7.66 -1.07 -34.36
C PRO A 342 -6.79 -1.95 -33.45
N SER A 343 -5.79 -1.37 -32.76
CA SER A 343 -4.91 -2.10 -31.83
C SER A 343 -5.38 -2.08 -30.37
N SER A 344 -6.41 -1.29 -30.04
CA SER A 344 -6.97 -1.21 -28.69
C SER A 344 -7.76 -2.48 -28.36
N SER A 345 -7.89 -2.83 -27.08
CA SER A 345 -8.70 -3.98 -26.69
C SER A 345 -10.19 -3.70 -26.99
N PRO A 346 -10.96 -4.72 -27.44
CA PRO A 346 -12.37 -4.53 -27.75
C PRO A 346 -13.19 -4.12 -26.51
N GLU A 347 -12.77 -4.54 -25.32
CA GLU A 347 -13.44 -4.22 -24.06
C GLU A 347 -13.39 -2.71 -23.74
N ILE A 348 -12.22 -2.07 -23.87
CA ILE A 348 -12.13 -0.63 -23.61
C ILE A 348 -12.86 0.18 -24.69
N VAL A 349 -12.83 -0.26 -25.95
CA VAL A 349 -13.54 0.43 -27.04
C VAL A 349 -15.05 0.37 -26.82
N ASP A 350 -15.59 -0.79 -26.45
CA ASP A 350 -17.02 -0.93 -26.11
C ASP A 350 -17.41 -0.01 -24.94
N LEU A 351 -16.61 0.00 -23.86
CA LEU A 351 -16.86 0.88 -22.73
C LEU A 351 -16.88 2.35 -23.15
N LEU A 352 -15.87 2.81 -23.90
CA LEU A 352 -15.79 4.21 -24.36
C LEU A 352 -16.98 4.60 -25.26
N VAL A 353 -17.40 3.71 -26.16
CA VAL A 353 -18.59 3.94 -27.01
C VAL A 353 -19.85 4.06 -26.15
N ARG A 354 -20.03 3.15 -25.18
CA ARG A 354 -21.16 3.18 -24.26
C ARG A 354 -21.19 4.45 -23.41
N LEU A 355 -20.05 4.89 -22.89
CA LEU A 355 -19.92 6.12 -22.09
C LEU A 355 -20.20 7.38 -22.93
N ASN A 356 -19.77 7.41 -24.19
CA ASN A 356 -20.01 8.56 -25.07
C ASN A 356 -21.48 8.68 -25.53
N GLN A 357 -22.19 7.55 -25.61
CA GLN A 357 -23.62 7.50 -25.93
C GLN A 357 -24.52 7.61 -24.69
N TYR A 358 -23.90 7.75 -23.52
CA TYR A 358 -24.59 7.72 -22.24
C TYR A 358 -25.20 9.10 -21.95
N GLU A 359 -26.49 9.24 -22.28
CA GLU A 359 -27.30 10.39 -21.90
C GLU A 359 -28.20 10.01 -20.72
N HIS A 360 -28.22 10.89 -19.70
CA HIS A 360 -29.12 10.80 -18.56
C HIS A 360 -30.46 11.48 -18.81
#